data_AF-A0A9Q0P8S7-F1
#
_entry.id   AF-A0A9Q0P8S7-F1
#
_cell.length_a   1.000
_cell.length_b   1.000
_cell.length_c   1.000
_cell.angle_alpha   90.00
_cell.angle_beta   90.00
_cell.angle_gamma   90.00
#
_symmetry.space_group_name_H-M   'P 1'
#
loop_
_entity.id
_entity.type
_entity.pdbx_description
1 polymer ?
#
loop_
_entity_poly.entity_id
_entity_poly.type
_entity_poly.pdbx_seq_one_letter_code
_entity_poly.pdbx_strand_id
1 'polypeptide(L)'
;MAAETASPLPSHITSIKTLAESPGLTSIPATHTFTPDLHGQVTSVPEGSIPVIDYSCQKLLSSILDGCQGFFDLAEEEKKEFKGNHVLDPIRSGTSFNVSMEKVFYWRDFLKVFVHPVFYSPTIPDGCRGQ
;
A
#
# COMPACT_ATOMS: atom_id res chain seq x y z
N MET A 1 -14.55 17.20 -32.82
CA MET A 1 -14.70 16.85 -31.40
C MET A 1 -14.44 15.36 -31.28
N ALA A 2 -13.28 14.98 -30.76
CA ALA A 2 -12.92 13.58 -30.59
C ALA A 2 -13.59 13.06 -29.31
N ALA A 3 -14.39 12.00 -29.46
CA ALA A 3 -14.99 11.30 -28.34
C ALA A 3 -13.87 10.56 -27.59
N GLU A 4 -13.66 10.95 -26.33
CA GLU A 4 -12.77 10.25 -25.42
C GLU A 4 -13.42 8.90 -25.08
N THR A 5 -12.96 7.84 -25.74
CA THR A 5 -13.35 6.47 -25.43
C THR A 5 -12.69 6.10 -24.10
N ALA A 6 -13.46 6.17 -23.02
CA ALA A 6 -13.07 5.64 -21.72
C ALA A 6 -12.72 4.15 -21.86
N SER A 7 -11.47 3.82 -21.58
CA SER A 7 -10.97 2.44 -21.57
C SER A 7 -11.69 1.62 -20.49
N PRO A 8 -11.98 0.33 -20.73
CA PRO A 8 -12.63 -0.52 -19.74
C PRO A 8 -11.75 -0.64 -18.49
N LEU A 9 -12.34 -0.38 -17.33
CA LEU A 9 -11.67 -0.46 -16.02
C LEU A 9 -11.00 -1.84 -15.84
N PRO A 10 -9.74 -1.90 -15.37
CA PRO A 10 -9.04 -3.17 -15.20
C PRO A 10 -9.78 -4.05 -14.18
N SER A 11 -10.10 -5.29 -14.57
CA SER A 11 -10.71 -6.29 -13.68
C SER A 11 -9.74 -6.80 -12.59
N HIS A 12 -8.45 -6.46 -12.70
CA HIS A 12 -7.41 -6.85 -11.74
C HIS A 12 -6.49 -5.66 -11.47
N ILE A 13 -6.76 -4.92 -10.39
CA ILE A 13 -5.91 -3.80 -9.96
C ILE A 13 -4.61 -4.39 -9.40
N THR A 14 -3.49 -4.10 -10.05
CA THR A 14 -2.16 -4.57 -9.61
C THR A 14 -1.52 -3.62 -8.59
N SER A 15 -1.84 -2.33 -8.64
CA SER A 15 -1.44 -1.28 -7.69
C SER A 15 -2.49 -0.16 -7.69
N ILE A 16 -2.83 0.34 -6.51
CA ILE A 16 -3.71 1.50 -6.34
C ILE A 16 -3.00 2.78 -6.78
N LYS A 17 -1.68 2.87 -6.59
CA LYS A 17 -0.89 4.00 -7.06
C LYS A 17 -1.01 4.18 -8.57
N THR A 18 -0.77 3.12 -9.35
CA THR A 18 -0.85 3.20 -10.82
C THR A 18 -2.27 3.53 -11.30
N LEU A 19 -3.29 3.01 -10.61
CA LEU A 19 -4.68 3.37 -10.86
C LEU A 19 -4.95 4.86 -10.58
N ALA A 20 -4.45 5.37 -9.45
CA ALA A 20 -4.63 6.77 -9.03
C ALA A 20 -3.91 7.77 -9.95
N GLU A 21 -2.76 7.38 -10.52
CA GLU A 21 -1.99 8.20 -11.46
C GLU A 21 -2.50 8.12 -12.91
N SER A 22 -3.48 7.24 -13.18
CA SER A 22 -4.02 7.08 -14.53
C SER A 22 -4.89 8.29 -14.94
N PRO A 23 -4.73 8.82 -16.17
CA PRO A 23 -5.43 10.03 -16.60
C PRO A 23 -6.95 9.87 -16.72
N GLY A 24 -7.47 8.64 -16.69
CA GLY A 24 -8.90 8.32 -16.82
C GLY A 24 -9.66 8.10 -15.51
N LEU A 25 -9.00 8.20 -14.34
CA LEU A 25 -9.66 7.96 -13.06
C LEU A 25 -10.48 9.18 -12.63
N THR A 26 -11.76 9.18 -12.96
CA THR A 26 -12.71 10.25 -12.60
C THR A 26 -13.55 9.96 -11.35
N SER A 27 -13.52 8.72 -10.87
CA SER A 27 -14.20 8.29 -9.64
C SER A 27 -13.54 7.04 -9.03
N ILE A 28 -13.67 6.88 -7.71
CA ILE A 28 -13.20 5.68 -7.00
C ILE A 28 -14.07 4.49 -7.43
N PRO A 29 -13.48 3.36 -7.86
CA PRO A 29 -14.23 2.17 -8.23
C PRO A 29 -15.11 1.67 -7.08
N ALA A 30 -16.31 1.19 -7.39
CA ALA A 30 -17.27 0.70 -6.40
C ALA A 30 -16.71 -0.41 -5.48
N THR A 31 -15.72 -1.18 -5.95
CA THR A 31 -15.01 -2.20 -5.17
C THR A 31 -14.18 -1.63 -4.01
N HIS A 32 -13.90 -0.31 -3.99
CA HIS A 32 -13.11 0.39 -2.99
C HIS A 32 -13.94 1.42 -2.19
N THR A 33 -15.25 1.44 -2.41
CA THR A 33 -16.17 2.31 -1.68
C THR A 33 -16.69 1.56 -0.46
N PHE A 34 -16.44 2.11 0.73
CA PHE A 34 -17.07 1.61 1.94
C PHE A 34 -18.57 1.86 1.88
N THR A 35 -19.37 0.81 1.80
CA THR A 35 -20.80 0.89 2.15
C THR A 35 -20.88 0.85 3.67
N PRO A 36 -21.25 1.94 4.36
CA PRO A 36 -21.51 1.86 5.79
C PRO A 36 -22.66 0.87 5.97
N ASP A 37 -22.38 -0.25 6.63
CA ASP A 37 -23.44 -1.16 7.04
C ASP A 37 -24.37 -0.37 7.97
N LEU A 38 -25.65 -0.28 7.62
CA LEU A 38 -26.64 0.53 8.34
C LEU A 38 -26.96 -0.06 9.73
N HIS A 39 -26.35 -1.20 10.07
CA HIS A 39 -26.59 -1.94 11.29
C HIS A 39 -25.39 -1.87 12.26
N GLY A 40 -25.26 -0.71 12.88
CA GLY A 40 -24.69 -0.48 14.22
C GLY A 40 -23.49 -1.33 14.67
N GLN A 41 -22.32 -0.69 14.78
CA GLN A 41 -21.53 -0.83 15.99
C GLN A 41 -20.78 0.45 16.33
N VAL A 42 -20.91 0.80 17.60
CA VAL A 42 -20.37 1.93 18.35
C VAL A 42 -18.95 2.31 17.92
N THR A 43 -18.78 3.61 17.63
CA THR A 43 -17.50 4.29 17.57
C THR A 43 -16.79 4.15 18.91
N SER A 44 -15.81 3.24 19.03
CA SER A 44 -14.69 3.55 19.91
C SER A 44 -13.99 4.74 19.26
N VAL A 45 -14.24 5.94 19.80
CA VAL A 45 -13.38 7.08 19.53
C VAL A 45 -11.97 6.59 19.86
N PRO A 46 -11.02 6.54 18.92
CA PRO A 46 -9.67 6.19 19.31
C PRO A 46 -9.21 7.30 20.24
N GLU A 47 -8.84 6.96 21.47
CA GLU A 47 -8.10 7.87 22.34
C GLU A 47 -6.98 8.48 21.51
N GLY A 48 -7.00 9.82 21.40
CA GLY A 48 -6.09 10.53 20.52
C GLY A 48 -4.65 10.21 20.91
N SER A 49 -3.93 9.52 20.02
CA SER A 49 -2.51 9.27 20.20
C SER A 49 -1.79 10.61 20.27
N ILE A 50 -1.12 10.89 21.38
CA ILE A 50 -0.30 12.09 21.52
C ILE A 50 0.91 11.93 20.57
N PRO A 51 1.20 12.89 19.68
CA PRO A 51 2.37 12.81 18.83
C PRO A 51 3.63 12.88 19.69
N VAL A 52 4.50 11.87 19.58
CA VAL A 52 5.82 11.88 20.20
C VAL A 52 6.80 12.47 19.19
N ILE A 53 7.52 13.52 19.58
CA ILE A 53 8.56 14.14 18.76
C ILE A 53 9.91 13.74 19.35
N ASP A 54 10.59 12.81 18.69
CA ASP A 54 11.99 12.46 18.99
C ASP A 54 12.90 12.93 17.86
N TYR A 55 13.66 13.99 18.12
CA TYR A 55 14.61 14.56 17.16
C TYR A 55 15.82 13.66 16.91
N SER A 56 16.14 12.73 17.82
CA SER A 56 17.29 11.83 17.66
C SER A 56 17.09 10.84 16.49
N CYS A 57 15.84 10.50 16.20
CA CYS A 57 15.47 9.59 15.11
C CYS A 57 15.19 10.31 13.78
N GLN A 58 15.32 11.63 13.70
CA GLN A 58 14.91 12.40 12.52
C GLN A 58 15.58 11.93 11.22
N LYS A 59 16.91 11.73 11.24
CA LYS A 59 17.65 11.25 10.06
C LYS A 59 17.23 9.84 9.64
N LEU A 60 16.98 8.97 10.61
CA LEU A 60 16.51 7.61 10.37
C LEU A 60 15.11 7.62 9.74
N LEU A 61 14.19 8.44 10.26
CA LEU A 61 12.84 8.59 9.72
C LEU A 61 12.88 9.08 8.27
N SER A 62 13.70 10.09 7.96
CA SER A 62 13.88 10.55 6.57
C SER A 62 14.38 9.44 5.67
N SER A 63 15.41 8.69 6.08
CA SER A 63 15.95 7.57 5.30
C SER A 63 14.90 6.47 5.06
N ILE A 64 14.06 6.18 6.05
CA ILE A 64 12.98 5.20 5.93
C ILE A 64 11.93 5.69 4.93
N LEU A 65 11.54 6.96 5.02
CA LEU A 65 10.57 7.56 4.08
C LEU A 65 11.12 7.54 2.64
N ASP A 66 12.38 7.90 2.45
CA ASP A 66 13.03 7.87 1.14
C ASP A 66 13.12 6.44 0.59
N GLY A 67 13.45 5.45 1.44
CA GLY A 67 13.46 4.04 1.07
C GLY A 67 12.07 3.52 0.68
N CYS A 68 11.04 3.87 1.45
CA CYS A 68 9.65 3.52 1.14
C CYS A 68 9.18 4.18 -0.17
N GLN A 69 9.47 5.46 -0.36
CA GLN A 69 9.14 6.18 -1.59
C GLN A 69 9.82 5.51 -2.79
N GLY A 70 11.13 5.27 -2.70
CA GLY A 70 11.89 4.56 -3.73
C GLY A 70 11.30 3.19 -4.05
N PHE A 71 10.91 2.41 -3.04
CA PHE A 71 10.26 1.11 -3.24
C PHE A 71 8.95 1.22 -4.01
N PHE A 72 8.06 2.15 -3.64
CA PHE A 72 6.79 2.35 -4.34
C PHE A 72 6.95 3.05 -5.70
N ASP A 73 8.10 3.61 -6.01
CA ASP A 73 8.45 4.15 -7.34
C ASP A 73 9.10 3.11 -8.27
N LEU A 74 9.52 1.94 -7.77
CA LEU A 74 10.10 0.88 -8.61
C LEU A 74 9.13 0.40 -9.70
N ALA A 75 9.70 -0.18 -10.76
CA ALA A 75 8.92 -0.79 -11.84
C ALA A 75 8.13 -2.02 -11.31
N GLU A 76 7.00 -2.34 -11.95
CA GLU A 76 6.16 -3.47 -11.54
C GLU A 76 6.91 -4.82 -11.62
N GLU A 77 7.89 -4.93 -12.50
CA GLU A 77 8.76 -6.10 -12.68
C GLU A 77 9.63 -6.35 -11.44
N GLU A 78 10.21 -5.29 -10.88
CA GLU A 78 11.05 -5.36 -9.67
C GLU A 78 10.19 -5.61 -8.43
N LYS A 79 9.03 -4.95 -8.35
CA LYS A 79 8.06 -5.17 -7.26
C LYS A 79 7.47 -6.58 -7.25
N LYS A 80 7.44 -7.27 -8.39
CA LYS A 80 6.93 -8.64 -8.50
C LYS A 80 7.74 -9.63 -7.67
N GLU A 81 9.04 -9.40 -7.47
CA GLU A 81 9.88 -10.22 -6.58
C GLU A 81 9.34 -10.23 -5.15
N PHE A 82 8.74 -9.12 -4.72
CA PHE A 82 8.19 -8.95 -3.38
C PHE A 82 6.70 -9.31 -3.29
N LYS A 83 6.03 -9.72 -4.37
CA LYS A 83 4.64 -10.24 -4.31
C LYS A 83 4.67 -11.61 -3.63
N GLY A 84 4.76 -11.60 -2.29
CA GLY A 84 4.80 -12.79 -1.45
C GLY A 84 3.65 -13.74 -1.77
N ASN A 85 3.97 -15.01 -1.89
CA ASN A 85 3.04 -16.10 -2.24
C ASN A 85 2.28 -16.57 -0.99
N HIS A 86 2.89 -16.44 0.19
CA HIS A 86 2.34 -16.88 1.47
C HIS A 86 2.27 -15.74 2.49
N VAL A 87 1.28 -15.77 3.38
CA VAL A 87 1.06 -14.69 4.37
C VAL A 87 2.19 -14.55 5.40
N LEU A 88 2.99 -15.62 5.55
CA LEU A 88 4.16 -15.70 6.42
C LEU A 88 5.49 -15.41 5.70
N ASP A 89 5.44 -15.03 4.42
CA ASP A 89 6.66 -14.65 3.71
C ASP A 89 7.30 -13.44 4.42
N PRO A 90 8.63 -13.47 4.68
CA PRO A 90 9.30 -12.43 5.47
C PRO A 90 9.18 -11.03 4.89
N ILE A 91 9.08 -10.92 3.56
CA ILE A 91 8.83 -9.68 2.85
C ILE A 91 7.66 -9.93 1.90
N ARG A 92 6.65 -9.04 1.92
CA ARG A 92 5.50 -9.10 1.03
C ARG A 92 4.99 -7.72 0.68
N SER A 93 4.89 -7.43 -0.60
CA SER A 93 4.16 -6.31 -1.17
C SER A 93 2.86 -6.77 -1.82
N GLY A 94 1.87 -5.90 -1.82
CA GLY A 94 0.59 -6.20 -2.45
C GLY A 94 -0.37 -5.02 -2.42
N THR A 95 -1.55 -5.28 -2.96
CA THR A 95 -2.59 -4.30 -3.20
C THR A 95 -3.89 -4.88 -2.71
N SER A 96 -4.43 -4.30 -1.62
CA SER A 96 -5.44 -4.92 -0.76
C SER A 96 -5.02 -6.27 -0.18
N PHE A 97 -5.45 -6.55 1.05
CA PHE A 97 -4.86 -7.64 1.84
C PHE A 97 -5.39 -9.01 1.40
N ASN A 98 -6.65 -9.11 0.95
CA ASN A 98 -7.27 -10.40 0.65
C ASN A 98 -8.46 -10.34 -0.33
N VAL A 99 -8.21 -10.48 -1.64
CA VAL A 99 -9.23 -10.49 -2.71
C VAL A 99 -10.32 -11.54 -2.49
N SER A 100 -10.01 -12.67 -1.85
CA SER A 100 -10.93 -13.79 -1.64
C SER A 100 -11.76 -13.72 -0.36
N MET A 101 -11.43 -12.81 0.58
CA MET A 101 -12.16 -12.65 1.84
C MET A 101 -12.75 -11.25 2.05
N GLU A 102 -12.22 -10.23 1.37
CA GLU A 102 -12.64 -8.84 1.55
C GLU A 102 -13.81 -8.49 0.62
N LYS A 103 -14.92 -8.01 1.20
CA LYS A 103 -16.05 -7.44 0.45
C LYS A 103 -15.77 -6.02 -0.06
N VAL A 104 -14.78 -5.33 0.53
CA VAL A 104 -14.36 -3.97 0.20
C VAL A 104 -12.83 -3.93 0.18
N PHE A 105 -12.27 -3.46 -0.92
CA PHE A 105 -10.83 -3.32 -1.10
C PHE A 105 -10.33 -2.00 -0.51
N TYR A 106 -9.18 -2.03 0.16
CA TYR A 106 -8.57 -0.80 0.68
C TYR A 106 -7.91 -0.01 -0.46
N TRP A 107 -8.10 1.32 -0.46
CA TRP A 107 -7.38 2.23 -1.35
C TRP A 107 -5.93 2.44 -0.89
N ARG A 108 -5.15 1.36 -0.82
CA ARG A 108 -3.76 1.35 -0.34
C ARG A 108 -2.95 0.23 -0.99
N ASP A 109 -1.71 0.56 -1.30
CA ASP A 109 -0.65 -0.40 -1.53
C ASP A 109 0.12 -0.62 -0.22
N PHE A 110 0.67 -1.82 -0.01
CA PHE A 110 1.42 -2.14 1.22
C PHE A 110 2.73 -2.86 0.94
N LEU A 111 3.68 -2.66 1.86
CA LEU A 111 4.90 -3.44 2.01
C LEU A 111 4.96 -3.93 3.47
N LYS A 112 4.98 -5.24 3.65
CA LYS A 112 5.10 -5.93 4.94
C LYS A 112 6.49 -6.53 5.04
N VAL A 113 7.17 -6.29 6.15
CA VAL A 113 8.52 -6.80 6.42
C VAL A 113 8.57 -7.34 7.85
N PHE A 114 9.05 -8.57 8.01
CA PHE A 114 9.38 -9.12 9.32
C PHE A 114 10.74 -8.59 9.76
N VAL A 115 10.75 -7.96 10.93
CA VAL A 115 11.96 -7.40 11.56
C VAL A 115 12.47 -8.24 12.72
N HIS A 116 11.70 -9.25 13.14
CA HIS A 116 12.03 -10.18 14.22
C HIS A 116 11.51 -11.58 13.86
N PRO A 117 12.26 -12.67 14.17
CA PRO A 117 13.54 -12.71 14.90
C PRO A 117 14.75 -12.30 14.06
N VAL A 118 14.63 -12.36 12.74
CA VAL A 118 15.66 -11.94 11.79
C VAL A 118 15.20 -10.65 11.12
N PHE A 119 16.11 -9.69 10.98
CA PHE A 119 15.83 -8.45 10.26
C PHE A 119 15.91 -8.71 8.76
N TYR A 120 14.75 -8.79 8.11
CA TYR A 120 14.66 -8.81 6.65
C TYR A 120 14.51 -7.38 6.13
N SER A 121 15.09 -7.08 4.97
CA SER A 121 14.88 -5.80 4.30
C SER A 121 14.85 -6.01 2.78
N PRO A 122 14.06 -5.25 2.02
CA PRO A 122 14.14 -5.27 0.57
C PRO A 122 15.57 -5.00 0.10
N THR A 123 16.05 -5.81 -0.84
CA THR A 123 17.41 -5.66 -1.39
C THR A 123 17.51 -4.44 -2.31
N ILE A 124 16.36 -3.93 -2.77
CA ILE A 124 16.21 -2.83 -3.74
C ILE A 124 15.01 -1.97 -3.29
N PRO A 125 15.12 -0.64 -3.31
CA PRO A 125 16.31 0.16 -3.62
C PRO A 125 17.34 0.14 -2.48
N ASP A 126 18.59 0.56 -2.77
CA ASP A 126 19.71 0.51 -1.82
C ASP A 126 19.46 1.22 -0.48
N GLY A 127 18.51 2.17 -0.44
CA GLY A 127 18.07 2.87 0.77
C GLY A 127 17.27 2.03 1.78
N CYS A 128 16.90 0.79 1.44
CA CYS A 128 16.20 -0.12 2.36
C CYS A 128 17.12 -0.96 3.24
N ARG A 129 18.43 -0.99 2.98
CA ARG A 129 19.41 -1.69 3.81
C ARG A 129 19.73 -0.80 5.02
N GLY A 130 19.43 -1.28 6.23
CA GLY A 130 19.95 -0.64 7.44
C GLY A 130 21.48 -0.68 7.41
N GLN A 131 22.13 0.49 7.43
CA GLN A 131 23.52 0.63 7.87
C GLN A 131 23.54 0.91 9.37
#